data_AF-A0A398AUX8-F1
#
_entry.id   AF-A0A398AUX8-F1
#
_cell.length_a   1.000
_cell.length_b   1.000
_cell.length_c   1.000
_cell.angle_alpha   90.00
_cell.angle_beta   90.00
_cell.angle_gamma   90.00
#
_symmetry.space_group_name_H-M   'P 1'
#
loop_
_entity.id
_entity.type
_entity.pdbx_description
1 polymer ?
#
loop_
_entity_poly.entity_id
_entity_poly.type
_entity_poly.pdbx_seq_one_letter_code
_entity_poly.pdbx_strand_id
1 'polypeptide(L)'
;MEQELPSSTRPKPKLLNRLNTYVGSSRVGKRFKLAERNSTFTTELRAGTATFLTMAYILAVNASILSDSGGTCSVSDCVPLCSNPTLLPSQCTGPDLRLIQPDITCKFDPVNPGYAACLEGLRKDLIVATVASSLIGCVIMGLMANLPLALAPGMGTNAYFAYTAVGFHGSGSISYQTALAAYFAFMSDASAIVIGSLLGTSPVTVFIESSTGIREGGRTGLTAITVAVYFFFAMFFTPLLASIPAWAVGPPLILVGVMMMKAVTEIDWGDMREAIPAFVTMILMPLTYSVAYGLIGGIGTYVVLHLWDWGEDGMVKFGFLKRKVEEEEEEVNDTNGLVKVNDTHTSV
;
A
#
# COMPACT_ATOMS: atom_id res chain seq x y z
N MET A 1 -10.82 -38.13 -55.11
CA MET A 1 -9.80 -37.56 -56.00
C MET A 1 -8.86 -36.75 -55.11
N GLU A 2 -7.64 -37.25 -54.96
CA GLU A 2 -6.50 -36.61 -54.28
C GLU A 2 -6.22 -35.19 -54.79
N GLN A 3 -5.60 -34.36 -53.93
CA GLN A 3 -4.39 -33.62 -54.31
C GLN A 3 -3.59 -33.10 -53.09
N GLU A 4 -2.31 -33.50 -53.02
CA GLU A 4 -1.23 -33.01 -52.14
C GLU A 4 -0.26 -32.02 -52.87
N LEU A 5 0.65 -31.36 -52.10
CA LEU A 5 2.14 -31.11 -52.29
C LEU A 5 2.65 -29.62 -52.11
N PRO A 6 3.97 -29.24 -51.92
CA PRO A 6 5.08 -29.55 -50.94
C PRO A 6 5.86 -28.34 -50.27
N SER A 7 6.96 -28.67 -49.54
CA SER A 7 7.93 -28.02 -48.60
C SER A 7 9.06 -27.02 -49.06
N SER A 8 9.78 -26.34 -48.11
CA SER A 8 11.13 -25.66 -48.31
C SER A 8 12.03 -25.45 -47.03
N THR A 9 13.38 -25.33 -47.20
CA THR A 9 14.59 -25.54 -46.31
C THR A 9 15.26 -24.29 -45.63
N ARG A 10 16.14 -24.41 -44.58
CA ARG A 10 16.76 -23.27 -43.77
C ARG A 10 18.32 -23.32 -43.44
N PRO A 11 19.03 -22.16 -43.21
CA PRO A 11 20.50 -22.01 -42.92
C PRO A 11 20.93 -21.83 -41.42
N LYS A 12 22.25 -21.90 -41.09
CA LYS A 12 22.84 -22.07 -39.71
C LYS A 12 23.03 -20.77 -38.84
N PRO A 13 22.82 -20.78 -37.48
CA PRO A 13 22.70 -19.55 -36.66
C PRO A 13 23.89 -19.11 -35.73
N LYS A 14 23.94 -17.80 -35.39
CA LYS A 14 24.86 -17.02 -34.48
C LYS A 14 24.86 -17.50 -33.01
N LEU A 15 25.92 -17.22 -32.22
CA LEU A 15 26.10 -17.71 -30.83
C LEU A 15 24.91 -17.45 -29.88
N LEU A 16 24.31 -16.25 -29.91
CA LEU A 16 23.11 -15.93 -29.11
C LEU A 16 21.90 -16.77 -29.54
N ASN A 17 21.73 -17.01 -30.84
CA ASN A 17 20.72 -17.94 -31.33
C ASN A 17 21.06 -19.38 -30.95
N ARG A 18 22.34 -19.78 -30.90
CA ARG A 18 22.72 -21.11 -30.40
C ARG A 18 22.38 -21.26 -28.92
N LEU A 19 22.65 -20.26 -28.08
CA LEU A 19 22.26 -20.26 -26.67
C LEU A 19 20.73 -20.28 -26.51
N ASN A 20 19.99 -19.45 -27.26
CA ASN A 20 18.53 -19.42 -27.21
C ASN A 20 17.91 -20.74 -27.69
N THR A 21 18.41 -21.34 -28.77
CA THR A 21 17.94 -22.64 -29.27
C THR A 21 18.34 -23.79 -28.33
N TYR A 22 19.53 -23.73 -27.74
CA TYR A 22 20.03 -24.72 -26.78
C TYR A 22 19.21 -24.70 -25.48
N VAL A 23 19.05 -23.52 -24.87
CA VAL A 23 18.24 -23.37 -23.66
C VAL A 23 16.77 -23.62 -23.94
N GLY A 24 16.26 -23.19 -25.11
CA GLY A 24 14.89 -23.44 -25.54
C GLY A 24 14.56 -24.93 -25.73
N SER A 25 15.51 -25.74 -26.21
CA SER A 25 15.34 -27.19 -26.36
C SER A 25 15.67 -27.99 -25.09
N SER A 26 16.34 -27.37 -24.12
CA SER A 26 16.65 -27.95 -22.81
C SER A 26 15.40 -28.19 -21.95
N ARG A 27 15.55 -28.94 -20.86
CA ARG A 27 14.47 -29.17 -19.87
C ARG A 27 13.93 -27.87 -19.29
N VAL A 28 14.77 -26.84 -19.14
CA VAL A 28 14.37 -25.51 -18.67
C VAL A 28 13.44 -24.85 -19.69
N GLY A 29 13.85 -24.76 -20.96
CA GLY A 29 13.02 -24.15 -22.00
C GLY A 29 11.67 -24.86 -22.21
N LYS A 30 11.64 -26.19 -22.05
CA LYS A 30 10.41 -26.99 -22.09
C LYS A 30 9.53 -26.79 -20.85
N ARG A 31 10.09 -26.71 -19.63
CA ARG A 31 9.34 -26.46 -18.39
C ARG A 31 8.67 -25.10 -18.38
N PHE A 32 9.37 -24.08 -18.88
CA PHE A 32 8.90 -22.69 -18.97
C PHE A 32 8.11 -22.39 -20.26
N LYS A 33 8.02 -23.35 -21.19
CA LYS A 33 7.27 -23.23 -22.46
C LYS A 33 7.68 -22.00 -23.31
N LEU A 34 8.97 -21.70 -23.37
CA LEU A 34 9.52 -20.49 -24.02
C LEU A 34 9.10 -20.36 -25.51
N ALA A 35 9.13 -21.47 -26.26
CA ALA A 35 8.74 -21.49 -27.67
C ALA A 35 7.24 -21.32 -27.89
N GLU A 36 6.39 -21.87 -27.00
CA GLU A 36 4.93 -21.72 -27.08
C GLU A 36 4.50 -20.28 -26.75
N ARG A 37 5.27 -19.59 -25.91
CA ARG A 37 5.03 -18.20 -25.52
C ARG A 37 5.75 -17.17 -26.41
N ASN A 38 6.32 -17.61 -27.54
CA ASN A 38 7.05 -16.75 -28.48
C ASN A 38 8.17 -15.90 -27.85
N SER A 39 8.80 -16.38 -26.79
CA SER A 39 9.86 -15.66 -26.08
C SER A 39 11.20 -16.40 -26.11
N THR A 40 12.30 -15.65 -25.94
CA THR A 40 13.66 -16.20 -25.90
C THR A 40 14.28 -15.98 -24.54
N PHE A 41 15.22 -16.85 -24.15
CA PHE A 41 15.92 -16.77 -22.87
C PHE A 41 16.57 -15.38 -22.65
N THR A 42 17.17 -14.80 -23.69
CA THR A 42 17.76 -13.46 -23.62
C THR A 42 16.71 -12.34 -23.46
N THR A 43 15.50 -12.51 -24.00
CA THR A 43 14.41 -11.54 -23.86
C THR A 43 13.84 -11.56 -22.44
N GLU A 44 13.62 -12.74 -21.88
CA GLU A 44 13.16 -12.93 -20.49
C GLU A 44 14.17 -12.35 -19.50
N LEU A 45 15.46 -12.62 -19.70
CA LEU A 45 16.51 -12.09 -18.85
C LEU A 45 16.53 -10.55 -18.86
N ARG A 46 16.37 -9.92 -20.03
CA ARG A 46 16.31 -8.46 -20.16
C ARG A 46 15.05 -7.87 -19.52
N ALA A 47 13.89 -8.50 -19.69
CA ALA A 47 12.63 -8.07 -19.07
C ALA A 47 12.72 -8.12 -17.53
N GLY A 48 13.26 -9.21 -16.97
CA GLY A 48 13.48 -9.35 -15.53
C GLY A 48 14.43 -8.27 -14.97
N THR A 49 15.50 -7.93 -15.70
CA THR A 49 16.40 -6.84 -15.26
C THR A 49 15.73 -5.47 -15.26
N ALA A 50 14.84 -5.18 -16.22
CA ALA A 50 14.10 -3.92 -16.25
C ALA A 50 13.12 -3.82 -15.08
N THR A 51 12.37 -4.88 -14.79
CA THR A 51 11.43 -4.94 -13.64
C THR A 51 12.16 -4.81 -12.30
N PHE A 52 13.33 -5.43 -12.15
CA PHE A 52 14.14 -5.28 -10.94
C PHE A 52 14.54 -3.82 -10.73
N LEU A 53 15.03 -3.14 -11.77
CA LEU A 53 15.47 -1.75 -11.66
C LEU A 53 14.32 -0.78 -11.35
N THR A 54 13.10 -1.06 -11.82
CA THR A 54 11.92 -0.22 -11.51
C THR A 54 11.36 -0.47 -10.11
N MET A 55 11.56 -1.66 -9.54
CA MET A 55 11.10 -2.01 -8.18
C MET A 55 12.18 -1.84 -7.10
N ALA A 56 13.44 -1.60 -7.49
CA ALA A 56 14.57 -1.50 -6.57
C ALA A 56 14.43 -0.38 -5.53
N TYR A 57 13.63 0.66 -5.79
CA TYR A 57 13.40 1.74 -4.82
C TYR A 57 12.72 1.24 -3.54
N ILE A 58 11.94 0.15 -3.60
CA ILE A 58 11.27 -0.45 -2.44
C ILE A 58 12.29 -0.87 -1.38
N LEU A 59 13.50 -1.30 -1.80
CA LEU A 59 14.56 -1.70 -0.86
C LEU A 59 14.95 -0.55 0.07
N ALA A 60 15.10 0.65 -0.49
CA ALA A 60 15.45 1.84 0.28
C ALA A 60 14.25 2.44 1.02
N VAL A 61 13.09 2.55 0.34
CA VAL A 61 11.90 3.21 0.88
C VAL A 61 11.30 2.41 2.04
N ASN A 62 11.20 1.09 1.92
CA ASN A 62 10.65 0.25 3.00
C ASN A 62 11.50 0.33 4.28
N ALA A 63 12.82 0.30 4.13
CA ALA A 63 13.74 0.42 5.26
C ALA A 63 13.70 1.82 5.88
N SER A 64 13.48 2.86 5.09
CA SER A 64 13.31 4.24 5.59
C SER A 64 12.02 4.38 6.40
N ILE A 65 10.87 4.05 5.82
CA ILE A 65 9.54 4.17 6.46
C ILE A 65 9.52 3.46 7.81
N LEU A 66 10.06 2.24 7.87
CA LEU A 66 10.10 1.47 9.10
C LEU A 66 11.14 2.02 10.10
N SER A 67 12.27 2.56 9.63
CA SER A 67 13.25 3.24 10.51
C SER A 67 12.71 4.54 11.12
N ASP A 68 11.81 5.24 10.42
CA ASP A 68 11.22 6.50 10.88
C ASP A 68 10.26 6.30 12.07
N SER A 69 9.68 5.10 12.21
CA SER A 69 8.93 4.72 13.40
C SER A 69 9.82 4.47 14.64
N GLY A 70 11.15 4.54 14.48
CA GLY A 70 12.14 4.19 15.51
C GLY A 70 12.47 2.69 15.57
N GLY A 71 11.63 1.84 14.95
CA GLY A 71 11.85 0.40 14.82
C GLY A 71 12.14 -0.30 16.15
N THR A 72 13.19 -1.13 16.18
CA THR A 72 13.62 -1.83 17.40
C THR A 72 14.57 -0.99 18.28
N CYS A 73 14.97 0.21 17.85
CA CYS A 73 15.91 1.05 18.59
C CYS A 73 15.22 1.76 19.75
N SER A 74 15.90 1.82 20.90
CA SER A 74 15.37 2.39 22.13
C SER A 74 16.32 3.40 22.77
N VAL A 75 15.92 4.03 23.88
CA VAL A 75 16.75 5.00 24.63
C VAL A 75 18.05 4.35 25.14
N SER A 76 18.08 3.02 25.29
CA SER A 76 19.27 2.25 25.67
C SER A 76 20.43 2.34 24.68
N ASP A 77 20.14 2.66 23.41
CA ASP A 77 21.14 2.65 22.33
C ASP A 77 21.85 4.01 22.19
N CYS A 78 21.46 5.00 23.00
CA CYS A 78 22.06 6.32 23.04
C CYS A 78 23.39 6.30 23.81
N VAL A 79 24.39 7.04 23.33
CA VAL A 79 25.71 7.18 23.99
C VAL A 79 25.79 8.49 24.80
N PRO A 80 26.54 8.53 25.91
CA PRO A 80 26.74 9.76 26.68
C PRO A 80 27.59 10.77 25.87
N LEU A 81 27.30 12.06 26.01
CA LEU A 81 27.97 13.15 25.29
C LEU A 81 28.61 14.15 26.26
N CYS A 82 29.67 14.84 25.84
CA CYS A 82 30.26 15.94 26.60
C CYS A 82 29.61 17.29 26.22
N SER A 83 29.62 18.27 27.12
CA SER A 83 29.12 19.63 26.85
C SER A 83 29.87 20.33 25.70
N ASN A 84 31.12 19.96 25.45
CA ASN A 84 31.86 20.35 24.25
C ASN A 84 31.84 19.20 23.22
N PRO A 85 31.25 19.39 22.02
CA PRO A 85 31.06 18.33 21.02
C PRO A 85 32.36 17.86 20.34
N THR A 86 33.47 18.57 20.53
CA THR A 86 34.78 18.18 19.95
C THR A 86 35.57 17.20 20.82
N LEU A 87 35.10 16.93 22.04
CA LEU A 87 35.77 16.04 23.00
C LEU A 87 35.03 14.72 23.12
N LEU A 88 35.80 13.63 23.13
CA LEU A 88 35.28 12.30 23.43
C LEU A 88 34.77 12.26 24.89
N PRO A 89 33.74 11.43 25.19
CA PRO A 89 33.21 11.28 26.55
C PRO A 89 34.29 10.92 27.60
N SER A 90 35.34 10.20 27.18
CA SER A 90 36.48 9.82 28.02
C SER A 90 37.46 10.95 28.33
N GLN A 91 37.42 12.06 27.59
CA GLN A 91 38.30 13.22 27.73
C GLN A 91 37.57 14.45 28.28
N CYS A 92 36.32 14.27 28.71
CA CYS A 92 35.46 15.31 29.28
C CYS A 92 35.80 15.58 30.75
N THR A 93 37.06 15.92 31.02
CA THR A 93 37.59 16.16 32.37
C THR A 93 38.15 17.57 32.44
N GLY A 94 37.28 18.54 32.72
CA GLY A 94 37.65 19.95 32.89
C GLY A 94 36.64 20.68 33.78
N PRO A 95 37.03 21.80 34.40
CA PRO A 95 36.18 22.54 35.34
C PRO A 95 34.90 23.11 34.70
N ASP A 96 34.93 23.40 33.39
CA ASP A 96 33.79 23.91 32.60
C ASP A 96 33.11 22.84 31.71
N LEU A 97 33.50 21.57 31.84
CA LEU A 97 32.99 20.46 31.01
C LEU A 97 32.05 19.57 31.83
N ARG A 98 30.90 19.20 31.26
CA ARG A 98 29.91 18.31 31.87
C ARG A 98 29.59 17.13 30.98
N LEU A 99 29.51 15.94 31.56
CA LEU A 99 29.05 14.73 30.89
C LEU A 99 27.52 14.66 30.96
N ILE A 100 26.87 14.54 29.80
CA ILE A 100 25.42 14.49 29.61
C ILE A 100 25.02 13.03 29.40
N GLN A 101 24.19 12.48 30.28
CA GLN A 101 23.61 11.15 30.11
C GLN A 101 22.40 11.19 29.18
N PRO A 102 22.16 10.13 28.38
CA PRO A 102 21.05 10.08 27.44
C PRO A 102 19.71 9.96 28.15
N ASP A 103 18.74 10.77 27.73
CA ASP A 103 17.33 10.70 28.13
C ASP A 103 16.45 10.51 26.87
N ILE A 104 15.13 10.39 26.99
CA ILE A 104 14.21 10.19 25.85
C ILE A 104 14.34 11.24 24.73
N THR A 105 14.87 12.41 25.09
CA THR A 105 15.22 13.49 24.16
C THR A 105 16.31 13.09 23.16
N CYS A 106 17.08 12.03 23.42
CA CYS A 106 18.14 11.52 22.53
C CYS A 106 17.63 10.98 21.18
N LYS A 107 16.33 10.71 21.07
CA LYS A 107 15.66 10.24 19.84
C LYS A 107 15.34 11.36 18.85
N PHE A 108 15.31 12.61 19.30
CA PHE A 108 14.84 13.76 18.51
C PHE A 108 15.99 14.71 18.21
N ASP A 109 15.84 15.56 17.18
CA ASP A 109 16.91 16.43 16.72
C ASP A 109 17.39 17.45 17.79
N PRO A 110 18.71 17.59 17.98
CA PRO A 110 19.80 16.89 17.31
C PRO A 110 19.96 15.42 17.78
N VAL A 111 19.83 14.47 16.86
CA VAL A 111 19.81 13.03 17.17
C VAL A 111 21.16 12.56 17.75
N ASN A 112 21.10 11.77 18.82
CA ASN A 112 22.29 11.21 19.44
C ASN A 112 23.04 10.24 18.49
N PRO A 113 24.39 10.29 18.42
CA PRO A 113 25.15 9.47 17.49
C PRO A 113 24.99 7.95 17.72
N GLY A 114 24.72 7.52 18.96
CA GLY A 114 24.44 6.11 19.27
C GLY A 114 23.11 5.64 18.70
N TYR A 115 22.05 6.44 18.87
CA TYR A 115 20.74 6.15 18.30
C TYR A 115 20.75 6.19 16.76
N ALA A 116 21.48 7.15 16.19
CA ALA A 116 21.69 7.24 14.74
C ALA A 116 22.41 5.99 14.19
N ALA A 117 23.42 5.47 14.90
CA ALA A 117 24.08 4.22 14.52
C ALA A 117 23.16 3.00 14.60
N CYS A 118 22.28 2.92 15.62
CA CYS A 118 21.25 1.88 15.71
C CYS A 118 20.27 1.93 14.53
N LEU A 119 19.74 3.13 14.21
CA LEU A 119 18.84 3.32 13.08
C LEU A 119 19.51 2.97 11.74
N GLU A 120 20.78 3.30 11.58
CA GLU A 120 21.55 2.95 10.39
C GLU A 120 21.75 1.42 10.27
N GLY A 121 22.03 0.74 11.39
CA GLY A 121 22.09 -0.73 11.46
C GLY A 121 20.76 -1.37 11.08
N LEU A 122 19.66 -0.92 11.71
CA LEU A 122 18.31 -1.39 11.42
C LEU A 122 17.94 -1.20 9.95
N ARG A 123 18.28 -0.05 9.36
CA ARG A 123 18.03 0.22 7.94
C ARG A 123 18.74 -0.78 7.04
N LYS A 124 19.99 -1.12 7.35
CA LYS A 124 20.76 -2.15 6.61
C LYS A 124 20.11 -3.52 6.75
N ASP A 125 19.71 -3.91 7.95
CA ASP A 125 19.08 -5.22 8.22
C ASP A 125 17.73 -5.36 7.50
N LEU A 126 16.91 -4.31 7.49
CA LEU A 126 15.63 -4.28 6.79
C LEU A 126 15.79 -4.36 5.27
N ILE A 127 16.83 -3.73 4.70
CA ILE A 127 17.17 -3.88 3.28
C ILE A 127 17.49 -5.34 2.98
N VAL A 128 18.36 -5.97 3.78
CA VAL A 128 18.76 -7.38 3.60
C VAL A 128 17.54 -8.32 3.71
N ALA A 129 16.68 -8.11 4.70
CA ALA A 129 15.46 -8.90 4.89
C ALA A 129 14.47 -8.74 3.72
N THR A 130 14.31 -7.51 3.21
CA THR A 130 13.46 -7.21 2.04
C THR A 130 13.99 -7.90 0.79
N VAL A 131 15.31 -7.87 0.56
CA VAL A 131 15.94 -8.58 -0.56
C VAL A 131 15.75 -10.09 -0.43
N ALA A 132 16.02 -10.66 0.74
CA ALA A 132 15.93 -12.11 0.96
C ALA A 132 14.50 -12.63 0.77
N SER A 133 13.50 -11.95 1.35
CA SER A 133 12.09 -12.32 1.20
C SER A 133 11.59 -12.16 -0.25
N SER A 134 11.95 -11.06 -0.93
CA SER A 134 11.60 -10.84 -2.34
C SER A 134 12.25 -11.88 -3.26
N LEU A 135 13.50 -12.26 -2.99
CA LEU A 135 14.21 -13.31 -3.73
C LEU A 135 13.50 -14.65 -3.60
N ILE A 136 13.15 -15.07 -2.38
CA ILE A 136 12.44 -16.33 -2.15
C ILE A 136 11.06 -16.29 -2.83
N GLY A 137 10.31 -15.19 -2.68
CA GLY A 137 9.00 -15.01 -3.31
C GLY A 137 9.07 -15.06 -4.84
N CYS A 138 10.02 -14.35 -5.45
CA CYS A 138 10.23 -14.35 -6.90
C CYS A 138 10.69 -15.72 -7.42
N VAL A 139 11.53 -16.43 -6.67
CA VAL A 139 11.97 -17.79 -7.03
C VAL A 139 10.80 -18.77 -7.03
N ILE A 140 9.93 -18.71 -6.01
CA ILE A 140 8.72 -19.55 -5.94
C ILE A 140 7.76 -19.18 -7.08
N MET A 141 7.51 -17.89 -7.30
CA MET A 141 6.65 -17.39 -8.38
C MET A 141 7.15 -17.82 -9.76
N GLY A 142 8.46 -17.73 -9.98
CA GLY A 142 9.11 -18.14 -11.23
C GLY A 142 9.05 -19.65 -11.44
N LEU A 143 9.50 -20.45 -10.45
CA LEU A 143 9.64 -21.90 -10.60
C LEU A 143 8.30 -22.66 -10.55
N MET A 144 7.39 -22.24 -9.66
CA MET A 144 6.13 -22.94 -9.43
C MET A 144 5.00 -22.38 -10.28
N ALA A 145 4.79 -21.06 -10.26
CA ALA A 145 3.68 -20.44 -10.98
C ALA A 145 4.01 -20.16 -12.45
N ASN A 146 5.28 -20.08 -12.84
CA ASN A 146 5.72 -19.81 -14.23
C ASN A 146 5.04 -18.55 -14.81
N LEU A 147 4.99 -17.49 -14.00
CA LEU A 147 4.43 -16.18 -14.34
C LEU A 147 5.49 -15.08 -14.17
N PRO A 148 5.51 -14.06 -15.05
CA PRO A 148 6.53 -13.01 -15.06
C PRO A 148 6.19 -11.86 -14.08
N LEU A 149 5.76 -12.18 -12.86
CA LEU A 149 5.41 -11.20 -11.84
C LEU A 149 6.47 -11.20 -10.73
N ALA A 150 7.06 -10.03 -10.48
CA ALA A 150 7.97 -9.83 -9.35
C ALA A 150 7.16 -9.56 -8.08
N LEU A 151 7.59 -10.16 -6.98
CA LEU A 151 6.97 -10.03 -5.66
C LEU A 151 7.94 -9.29 -4.73
N ALA A 152 7.44 -8.27 -4.04
CA ALA A 152 8.15 -7.50 -3.04
C ALA A 152 7.20 -7.14 -1.87
N PRO A 153 7.73 -6.86 -0.67
CA PRO A 153 6.92 -6.41 0.47
C PRO A 153 6.08 -5.16 0.15
N GLY A 154 4.81 -5.19 0.56
CA GLY A 154 3.85 -4.12 0.27
C GLY A 154 4.11 -2.85 1.08
N MET A 155 4.14 -1.69 0.41
CA MET A 155 4.44 -0.40 1.07
C MET A 155 3.27 0.17 1.89
N GLY A 156 2.02 -0.09 1.50
CA GLY A 156 0.84 0.52 2.14
C GLY A 156 0.61 0.07 3.58
N THR A 157 0.79 -1.22 3.86
CA THR A 157 0.67 -1.77 5.22
C THR A 157 1.78 -1.26 6.12
N ASN A 158 3.00 -1.15 5.59
CA ASN A 158 4.16 -0.68 6.37
C ASN A 158 4.05 0.82 6.70
N ALA A 159 3.50 1.63 5.79
CA ALA A 159 3.22 3.04 6.04
C ALA A 159 2.10 3.23 7.09
N TYR A 160 1.02 2.45 7.03
CA TYR A 160 -0.04 2.48 8.04
C TYR A 160 0.50 2.17 9.45
N PHE A 161 1.33 1.12 9.60
CA PHE A 161 1.90 0.83 10.92
C PHE A 161 2.90 1.87 11.39
N ALA A 162 3.77 2.36 10.52
CA ALA A 162 4.80 3.33 10.88
C ALA A 162 4.20 4.70 11.27
N TYR A 163 3.23 5.21 10.50
CA TYR A 163 2.71 6.56 10.68
C TYR A 163 1.39 6.63 11.47
N THR A 164 0.50 5.62 11.32
CA THR A 164 -0.82 5.65 11.95
C THR A 164 -0.87 4.85 13.26
N ALA A 165 -0.23 3.68 13.33
CA ALA A 165 -0.32 2.83 14.53
C ALA A 165 0.77 3.13 15.57
N VAL A 166 2.04 3.15 15.15
CA VAL A 166 3.23 3.29 16.01
C VAL A 166 3.67 4.75 16.15
N GLY A 167 3.48 5.56 15.11
CA GLY A 167 3.86 6.97 15.09
C GLY A 167 5.37 7.20 14.96
N PHE A 168 5.76 8.44 14.66
CA PHE A 168 7.16 8.83 14.44
C PHE A 168 8.00 8.62 15.71
N HIS A 169 9.11 7.87 15.61
CA HIS A 169 9.91 7.40 16.76
C HIS A 169 9.13 6.71 17.91
N GLY A 170 7.94 6.16 17.63
CA GLY A 170 7.12 5.45 18.62
C GLY A 170 6.21 6.37 19.44
N SER A 171 5.76 7.49 18.88
CA SER A 171 4.87 8.46 19.54
C SER A 171 3.40 8.01 19.68
N GLY A 172 3.01 6.91 19.04
CA GLY A 172 1.65 6.37 19.00
C GLY A 172 1.26 5.55 20.22
N SER A 173 -0.02 5.13 20.27
CA SER A 173 -0.59 4.39 21.40
C SER A 173 -0.23 2.90 21.42
N ILE A 174 0.38 2.38 20.34
CA ILE A 174 0.70 0.96 20.18
C ILE A 174 2.23 0.81 20.04
N SER A 175 2.82 -0.07 20.85
CA SER A 175 4.25 -0.38 20.74
C SER A 175 4.57 -1.08 19.41
N TYR A 176 5.76 -0.84 18.85
CA TYR A 176 6.20 -1.49 17.61
C TYR A 176 6.13 -3.03 17.69
N GLN A 177 6.42 -3.60 18.86
CA GLN A 177 6.31 -5.05 19.11
C GLN A 177 4.87 -5.57 19.04
N THR A 178 3.89 -4.79 19.50
CA THR A 178 2.46 -5.14 19.41
C THR A 178 1.93 -4.95 17.99
N ALA A 179 2.39 -3.93 17.26
CA ALA A 179 2.06 -3.74 15.85
C ALA A 179 2.60 -4.90 14.98
N LEU A 180 3.82 -5.37 15.26
CA LEU A 180 4.39 -6.58 14.67
C LEU A 180 3.57 -7.84 14.99
N ALA A 181 2.84 -7.89 16.11
CA ALA A 181 1.99 -9.03 16.46
C ALA A 181 0.70 -9.13 15.63
N ALA A 182 0.26 -8.03 14.98
CA ALA A 182 -0.84 -8.04 13.99
C ALA A 182 -0.48 -8.81 12.69
N TYR A 183 0.76 -9.29 12.59
CA TYR A 183 1.25 -10.19 11.56
C TYR A 183 0.32 -11.40 11.31
N PHE A 184 -0.36 -11.94 12.32
CA PHE A 184 -1.25 -13.08 12.14
C PHE A 184 -2.46 -12.79 11.24
N ALA A 185 -2.97 -11.55 11.18
CA ALA A 185 -4.05 -11.16 10.30
C ALA A 185 -3.58 -11.06 8.83
N PHE A 186 -2.36 -10.55 8.59
CA PHE A 186 -1.77 -10.56 7.25
C PHE A 186 -1.35 -11.95 6.82
N MET A 187 -0.91 -12.78 7.76
CA MET A 187 -0.58 -14.17 7.50
C MET A 187 -1.82 -14.97 7.14
N SER A 188 -2.97 -14.71 7.77
CA SER A 188 -4.23 -15.35 7.41
C SER A 188 -4.74 -14.90 6.04
N ASP A 189 -4.74 -13.59 5.73
CA ASP A 189 -5.13 -13.06 4.41
C ASP A 189 -4.18 -13.56 3.31
N ALA A 190 -2.87 -13.52 3.54
CA ALA A 190 -1.87 -14.06 2.61
C ALA A 190 -2.06 -15.58 2.42
N SER A 191 -2.35 -16.34 3.48
CA SER A 191 -2.63 -17.77 3.35
C SER A 191 -3.91 -18.03 2.56
N ALA A 192 -4.95 -17.21 2.71
CA ALA A 192 -6.19 -17.31 1.95
C ALA A 192 -5.99 -16.96 0.47
N ILE A 193 -5.17 -15.96 0.16
CA ILE A 193 -4.76 -15.61 -1.22
C ILE A 193 -3.98 -16.77 -1.86
N VAL A 194 -3.00 -17.33 -1.13
CA VAL A 194 -2.20 -18.45 -1.62
C VAL A 194 -3.08 -19.69 -1.84
N ILE A 195 -3.92 -20.05 -0.87
CA ILE A 195 -4.82 -21.21 -1.00
C ILE A 195 -5.85 -20.98 -2.11
N GLY A 196 -6.48 -19.80 -2.19
CA GLY A 196 -7.43 -19.46 -3.24
C GLY A 196 -6.81 -19.51 -4.63
N SER A 197 -5.62 -18.92 -4.80
CA SER A 197 -4.89 -18.98 -6.08
C SER A 197 -4.46 -20.39 -6.47
N LEU A 198 -4.06 -21.23 -5.49
CA LEU A 198 -3.77 -22.66 -5.73
C LEU A 198 -5.01 -23.46 -6.15
N LEU A 199 -6.18 -23.09 -5.62
CA LEU A 199 -7.47 -23.67 -6.01
C LEU A 199 -8.03 -23.06 -7.31
N GLY A 200 -7.31 -22.13 -7.95
CA GLY A 200 -7.66 -21.53 -9.24
C GLY A 200 -8.69 -20.40 -9.15
N THR A 201 -8.93 -19.83 -7.96
CA THR A 201 -9.81 -18.66 -7.77
C THR A 201 -9.01 -17.36 -7.83
N SER A 202 -9.69 -16.24 -8.03
CA SER A 202 -9.08 -14.91 -7.84
C SER A 202 -8.60 -14.74 -6.40
N PRO A 203 -7.58 -13.86 -6.15
CA PRO A 203 -7.14 -13.54 -4.81
C PRO A 203 -8.32 -13.15 -3.91
N VAL A 204 -8.49 -13.86 -2.80
CA VAL A 204 -9.51 -13.56 -1.79
C VAL A 204 -8.92 -12.51 -0.86
N THR A 205 -9.68 -11.46 -0.55
CA THR A 205 -9.25 -10.41 0.39
C THR A 205 -10.42 -10.01 1.28
N VAL A 206 -10.13 -9.31 2.37
CA VAL A 206 -11.14 -8.79 3.29
C VAL A 206 -11.98 -7.73 2.59
N PHE A 207 -13.26 -8.04 2.39
CA PHE A 207 -14.22 -7.16 1.73
C PHE A 207 -14.81 -6.14 2.69
N ILE A 208 -14.88 -4.86 2.28
CA ILE A 208 -15.45 -3.78 3.09
C ILE A 208 -16.94 -3.99 3.35
N GLU A 209 -17.61 -4.75 2.50
CA GLU A 209 -19.02 -5.13 2.60
C GLU A 209 -19.30 -5.94 3.87
N SER A 210 -18.31 -6.65 4.40
CA SER A 210 -18.39 -7.34 5.69
C SER A 210 -18.58 -6.38 6.88
N SER A 211 -18.28 -5.09 6.70
CA SER A 211 -18.55 -4.04 7.70
C SER A 211 -20.03 -3.92 8.04
N THR A 212 -20.94 -4.27 7.11
CA THR A 212 -22.38 -4.31 7.39
C THR A 212 -22.71 -5.35 8.48
N GLY A 213 -22.08 -6.53 8.43
CA GLY A 213 -22.22 -7.55 9.47
C GLY A 213 -21.69 -7.09 10.84
N ILE A 214 -20.68 -6.21 10.85
CA ILE A 214 -20.17 -5.58 12.08
C ILE A 214 -21.15 -4.52 12.59
N ARG A 215 -21.74 -3.72 11.70
CA ARG A 215 -22.77 -2.72 12.02
C ARG A 215 -24.04 -3.34 12.59
N GLU A 216 -24.40 -4.53 12.11
CA GLU A 216 -25.50 -5.35 12.66
C GLU A 216 -25.13 -6.07 13.98
N GLY A 217 -23.89 -5.91 14.47
CA GLY A 217 -23.46 -6.39 15.80
C GLY A 217 -22.47 -7.56 15.82
N GLY A 218 -21.90 -7.95 14.68
CA GLY A 218 -20.86 -8.97 14.58
C GLY A 218 -19.54 -8.52 15.22
N ARG A 219 -19.06 -9.26 16.23
CA ARG A 219 -17.86 -8.87 17.03
C ARG A 219 -16.78 -9.96 17.16
N THR A 220 -17.02 -11.16 16.63
CA THR A 220 -16.12 -12.30 16.76
C THR A 220 -16.02 -13.08 15.45
N GLY A 221 -14.98 -13.91 15.30
CA GLY A 221 -14.78 -14.75 14.11
C GLY A 221 -15.86 -15.80 13.85
N LEU A 222 -16.83 -15.97 14.76
CA LEU A 222 -17.98 -16.85 14.56
C LEU A 222 -18.84 -16.39 13.37
N THR A 223 -18.93 -15.08 13.13
CA THR A 223 -19.64 -14.53 11.98
C THR A 223 -19.04 -15.00 10.66
N ALA A 224 -17.71 -15.04 10.56
CA ALA A 224 -16.98 -15.53 9.39
C ALA A 224 -17.19 -17.04 9.16
N ILE A 225 -17.26 -17.83 10.24
CA ILE A 225 -17.55 -19.28 10.15
C ILE A 225 -18.97 -19.52 9.64
N THR A 226 -19.97 -18.77 10.13
CA THR A 226 -21.35 -18.87 9.63
C THR A 226 -21.43 -18.53 8.14
N VAL A 227 -20.73 -17.49 7.69
CA VAL A 227 -20.63 -17.13 6.26
C VAL A 227 -19.97 -18.25 5.45
N ALA A 228 -18.90 -18.86 5.96
CA ALA A 228 -18.23 -19.98 5.28
C ALA A 228 -19.17 -21.20 5.12
N VAL A 229 -20.00 -21.50 6.12
CA VAL A 229 -21.00 -22.56 6.03
C VAL A 229 -22.06 -22.26 4.95
N TYR A 230 -22.52 -21.01 4.84
CA TYR A 230 -23.43 -20.64 3.76
C TYR A 230 -22.80 -20.76 2.37
N PHE A 231 -21.54 -20.36 2.20
CA PHE A 231 -20.81 -20.56 0.94
C PHE A 231 -20.63 -22.04 0.60
N PHE A 232 -20.42 -22.90 1.60
CA PHE A 232 -20.37 -24.34 1.41
C PHE A 232 -21.71 -24.89 0.90
N PHE A 233 -22.84 -24.46 1.47
CA PHE A 233 -24.16 -24.87 0.96
C PHE A 233 -24.48 -24.29 -0.43
N ALA A 234 -24.03 -23.07 -0.73
CA ALA A 234 -24.22 -22.45 -2.04
C ALA A 234 -23.59 -23.27 -3.18
N MET A 235 -22.54 -24.05 -2.90
CA MET A 235 -21.91 -24.96 -3.86
C MET A 235 -22.91 -25.95 -4.49
N PHE A 236 -23.89 -26.46 -3.72
CA PHE A 236 -24.89 -27.40 -4.24
C PHE A 236 -25.92 -26.75 -5.16
N PHE A 237 -26.08 -25.43 -5.06
CA PHE A 237 -26.99 -24.63 -5.90
C PHE A 237 -26.27 -23.95 -7.07
N THR A 238 -24.98 -24.22 -7.29
CA THR A 238 -24.18 -23.64 -8.38
C THR A 238 -24.85 -23.75 -9.76
N PRO A 239 -25.45 -24.90 -10.16
CA PRO A 239 -26.10 -25.01 -11.47
C PRO A 239 -27.31 -24.07 -11.61
N LEU A 240 -28.01 -23.79 -10.51
CA LEU A 240 -29.13 -22.85 -10.49
C LEU A 240 -28.61 -21.40 -10.54
N LEU A 241 -27.58 -21.07 -9.76
CA LEU A 241 -26.99 -19.73 -9.72
C LEU A 241 -26.35 -19.35 -11.07
N ALA A 242 -25.78 -20.32 -11.79
CA ALA A 242 -25.21 -20.11 -13.13
C ALA A 242 -26.27 -19.78 -14.21
N SER A 243 -27.55 -20.03 -13.94
CA SER A 243 -28.65 -19.72 -14.87
C SER A 243 -29.13 -18.26 -14.78
N ILE A 244 -28.63 -17.50 -13.81
CA ILE A 244 -29.00 -16.08 -13.62
C ILE A 244 -28.40 -15.26 -14.78
N PRO A 245 -29.22 -14.52 -15.54
CA PRO A 245 -28.73 -13.75 -16.68
C PRO A 245 -27.85 -12.58 -16.24
N ALA A 246 -26.83 -12.25 -17.04
CA ALA A 246 -25.82 -11.23 -16.70
C ALA A 246 -26.41 -9.83 -16.42
N TRP A 247 -27.53 -9.48 -17.07
CA TRP A 247 -28.19 -8.17 -16.84
C TRP A 247 -28.82 -8.06 -15.45
N ALA A 248 -29.10 -9.17 -14.76
CA ALA A 248 -29.67 -9.16 -13.41
C ALA A 248 -28.65 -8.75 -12.33
N VAL A 249 -27.35 -8.82 -12.62
CA VAL A 249 -26.26 -8.46 -11.69
C VAL A 249 -25.98 -6.95 -11.68
N GLY A 250 -26.42 -6.21 -12.71
CA GLY A 250 -26.20 -4.77 -12.83
C GLY A 250 -26.78 -3.93 -11.68
N PRO A 251 -28.09 -4.04 -11.35
CA PRO A 251 -28.70 -3.22 -10.31
C PRO A 251 -28.05 -3.38 -8.91
N PRO A 252 -27.70 -4.59 -8.43
CA PRO A 252 -26.94 -4.75 -7.20
C PRO A 252 -25.58 -4.05 -7.20
N LEU A 253 -24.82 -4.11 -8.30
CA LEU A 253 -23.52 -3.45 -8.40
C LEU A 253 -23.64 -1.92 -8.33
N ILE A 254 -24.72 -1.36 -8.89
CA ILE A 254 -25.01 0.08 -8.77
C ILE A 254 -25.28 0.45 -7.31
N LEU A 255 -26.06 -0.36 -6.58
CA LEU A 255 -26.35 -0.12 -5.16
C LEU A 255 -25.06 -0.19 -4.31
N VAL A 256 -24.19 -1.16 -4.55
CA VAL A 256 -22.89 -1.28 -3.88
C VAL A 256 -22.04 -0.05 -4.17
N GLY A 257 -21.99 0.40 -5.42
CA GLY A 257 -21.31 1.65 -5.79
C GLY A 257 -21.82 2.86 -5.00
N VAL A 258 -23.14 3.01 -4.88
CA VAL A 258 -23.76 4.08 -4.08
C VAL A 258 -23.39 4.00 -2.59
N MET A 259 -23.32 2.79 -2.02
CA MET A 259 -22.89 2.62 -0.62
C MET A 259 -21.43 3.03 -0.41
N MET A 260 -20.55 2.71 -1.35
CA MET A 260 -19.12 3.07 -1.29
C MET A 260 -18.88 4.58 -1.47
N MET A 261 -19.82 5.31 -2.08
CA MET A 261 -19.75 6.78 -2.15
C MET A 261 -19.86 7.46 -0.80
N LYS A 262 -20.35 6.79 0.25
CA LYS A 262 -20.37 7.38 1.60
C LYS A 262 -18.98 7.76 2.10
N ALA A 263 -17.94 6.99 1.75
CA ALA A 263 -16.56 7.32 2.13
C ALA A 263 -16.11 8.70 1.58
N VAL A 264 -16.71 9.14 0.47
CA VAL A 264 -16.43 10.46 -0.12
C VAL A 264 -16.95 11.61 0.77
N THR A 265 -17.99 11.35 1.56
CA THR A 265 -18.55 12.36 2.49
C THR A 265 -17.70 12.55 3.75
N GLU A 266 -16.83 11.60 4.06
CA GLU A 266 -15.91 11.70 5.22
C GLU A 266 -14.66 12.52 4.90
N ILE A 267 -14.46 12.92 3.65
CA ILE A 267 -13.38 13.83 3.24
C ILE A 267 -13.75 15.25 3.69
N ASP A 268 -12.81 15.96 4.33
CA ASP A 268 -13.01 17.37 4.66
C ASP A 268 -12.94 18.22 3.39
N TRP A 269 -14.13 18.54 2.85
CA TRP A 269 -14.27 19.39 1.67
C TRP A 269 -14.05 20.88 1.97
N GLY A 270 -13.94 21.26 3.24
CA GLY A 270 -13.61 22.62 3.67
C GLY A 270 -12.14 22.96 3.45
N ASP A 271 -11.24 21.97 3.61
CA ASP A 271 -9.83 22.15 3.27
C ASP A 271 -9.55 21.77 1.82
N MET A 272 -9.28 22.79 1.00
CA MET A 272 -8.93 22.61 -0.42
C MET A 272 -7.69 21.73 -0.60
N ARG A 273 -6.81 21.62 0.40
CA ARG A 273 -5.62 20.78 0.31
C ARG A 273 -5.92 19.28 0.40
N GLU A 274 -7.03 18.89 1.01
CA GLU A 274 -7.52 17.51 1.06
C GLU A 274 -8.57 17.23 -0.02
N ALA A 275 -9.43 18.22 -0.28
CA ALA A 275 -10.50 18.15 -1.27
C ALA A 275 -9.98 17.97 -2.71
N ILE A 276 -8.98 18.75 -3.12
CA ILE A 276 -8.47 18.74 -4.50
C ILE A 276 -7.84 17.37 -4.86
N PRO A 277 -6.95 16.78 -4.04
CA PRO A 277 -6.37 15.45 -4.32
C PRO A 277 -7.41 14.34 -4.37
N ALA A 278 -8.39 14.36 -3.46
CA ALA A 278 -9.47 13.38 -3.46
C ALA A 278 -10.35 13.50 -4.72
N PHE A 279 -10.67 14.72 -5.14
CA PHE A 279 -11.39 14.99 -6.38
C PHE A 279 -10.64 14.49 -7.62
N VAL A 280 -9.34 14.79 -7.71
CA VAL A 280 -8.47 14.33 -8.81
C VAL A 280 -8.40 12.80 -8.87
N THR A 281 -8.33 12.14 -7.71
CA THR A 281 -8.34 10.67 -7.64
C THR A 281 -9.65 10.10 -8.21
N MET A 282 -10.78 10.61 -7.73
CA MET A 282 -12.10 10.12 -8.12
C MET A 282 -12.41 10.31 -9.59
N ILE A 283 -11.95 11.41 -10.19
CA ILE A 283 -12.22 11.69 -11.61
C ILE A 283 -11.27 10.93 -12.54
N LEU A 284 -10.01 10.74 -12.14
CA LEU A 284 -9.02 10.09 -12.99
C LEU A 284 -9.22 8.58 -13.08
N MET A 285 -9.73 7.90 -12.04
CA MET A 285 -9.92 6.44 -12.12
C MET A 285 -10.88 6.03 -13.26
N PRO A 286 -12.10 6.60 -13.40
CA PRO A 286 -12.99 6.27 -14.51
C PRO A 286 -12.48 6.77 -15.86
N LEU A 287 -11.92 7.98 -15.91
CA LEU A 287 -11.44 8.58 -17.18
C LEU A 287 -10.27 7.80 -17.80
N THR A 288 -9.42 7.25 -16.95
CA THR A 288 -8.28 6.44 -17.40
C THR A 288 -8.61 4.95 -17.49
N TYR A 289 -9.83 4.56 -17.12
CA TYR A 289 -10.26 3.17 -16.96
C TYR A 289 -9.29 2.32 -16.12
N SER A 290 -8.57 2.98 -15.20
CA SER A 290 -7.48 2.39 -14.42
C SER A 290 -7.43 2.99 -13.04
N VAL A 291 -7.67 2.15 -12.03
CA VAL A 291 -7.56 2.54 -10.62
C VAL A 291 -6.14 3.05 -10.31
N ALA A 292 -5.12 2.41 -10.92
CA ALA A 292 -3.73 2.74 -10.67
C ALA A 292 -3.38 4.18 -11.09
N TYR A 293 -3.82 4.62 -12.26
CA TYR A 293 -3.53 5.98 -12.72
C TYR A 293 -4.29 7.04 -11.92
N GLY A 294 -5.51 6.74 -11.48
CA GLY A 294 -6.27 7.65 -10.62
C GLY A 294 -5.60 7.87 -9.26
N LEU A 295 -5.11 6.82 -8.60
CA LEU A 295 -4.38 6.95 -7.32
C LEU A 295 -3.10 7.78 -7.46
N ILE A 296 -2.33 7.57 -8.53
CA ILE A 296 -1.09 8.31 -8.78
C ILE A 296 -1.37 9.81 -8.90
N GLY A 297 -2.38 10.19 -9.69
CA GLY A 297 -2.75 11.60 -9.87
C GLY A 297 -3.23 12.27 -8.58
N GLY A 298 -3.99 11.54 -7.77
CA GLY A 298 -4.42 11.97 -6.45
C GLY A 298 -3.29 12.33 -5.50
N ILE A 299 -2.45 11.34 -5.20
CA ILE A 299 -1.33 11.50 -4.27
C ILE A 299 -0.38 12.61 -4.74
N GLY A 300 -0.10 12.68 -6.04
CA GLY A 300 0.75 13.73 -6.60
C GLY A 300 0.21 15.14 -6.33
N THR A 301 -1.10 15.32 -6.38
CA THR A 301 -1.73 16.64 -6.16
C THR A 301 -1.69 17.04 -4.68
N TYR A 302 -1.84 16.10 -3.76
CA TYR A 302 -1.77 16.38 -2.31
C TYR A 302 -0.42 16.93 -1.89
N VAL A 303 0.65 16.32 -2.40
CA VAL A 303 2.04 16.71 -2.11
C VAL A 303 2.32 18.14 -2.58
N VAL A 304 1.79 18.54 -3.74
CA VAL A 304 2.03 19.88 -4.29
C VAL A 304 1.39 20.98 -3.44
N LEU A 305 0.20 20.74 -2.90
CA LEU A 305 -0.56 21.76 -2.16
C LEU A 305 -0.03 22.02 -0.76
N HIS A 306 0.48 21.00 -0.08
CA HIS A 306 1.04 21.16 1.28
C HIS A 306 2.48 21.66 1.30
N LEU A 307 3.10 21.80 0.13
CA LEU A 307 4.52 22.17 0.00
C LEU A 307 4.85 23.54 0.65
N TRP A 308 3.94 24.51 0.58
CA TRP A 308 4.18 25.88 1.05
C TRP A 308 3.99 26.03 2.57
N ASP A 309 2.97 25.39 3.16
CA ASP A 309 2.73 25.46 4.60
C ASP A 309 3.81 24.73 5.40
N TRP A 310 4.30 23.60 4.87
CA TRP A 310 5.50 22.97 5.40
C TRP A 310 6.72 23.90 5.35
N GLY A 311 6.77 24.80 4.36
CA GLY A 311 7.79 25.84 4.26
C GLY A 311 7.63 26.95 5.31
N GLU A 312 6.41 27.45 5.52
CA GLU A 312 6.15 28.56 6.46
C GLU A 312 6.27 28.12 7.93
N ASP A 313 5.76 26.94 8.29
CA ASP A 313 5.99 26.36 9.62
C ASP A 313 7.49 26.14 9.89
N GLY A 314 8.24 25.82 8.85
CA GLY A 314 9.70 25.83 8.88
C GLY A 314 10.25 27.20 9.28
N MET A 315 9.80 28.29 8.64
CA MET A 315 10.31 29.65 8.89
C MET A 315 9.86 30.24 10.24
N VAL A 316 8.65 29.93 10.71
CA VAL A 316 8.18 30.33 12.05
C VAL A 316 9.02 29.64 13.13
N LYS A 317 9.39 28.38 12.93
CA LYS A 317 10.29 27.64 13.82
C LYS A 317 11.71 28.24 13.84
N PHE A 318 12.12 28.91 12.77
CA PHE A 318 13.35 29.71 12.70
C PHE A 318 13.22 31.12 13.32
N GLY A 319 12.07 31.45 13.92
CA GLY A 319 11.92 32.59 14.84
C GLY A 319 11.42 33.90 14.22
N PHE A 320 10.81 33.85 13.03
CA PHE A 320 10.44 35.06 12.30
C PHE A 320 8.98 35.61 12.51
N LEU A 321 7.97 34.92 13.16
CA LEU A 321 6.51 35.35 13.27
C LEU A 321 5.64 34.87 14.54
N LYS A 322 4.39 35.40 14.84
CA LYS A 322 3.45 35.14 16.04
C LYS A 322 1.85 35.21 15.74
N ARG A 323 0.84 34.56 16.46
CA ARG A 323 -0.65 34.17 16.07
C ARG A 323 -1.95 34.66 16.94
N LYS A 324 -3.30 34.58 16.50
CA LYS A 324 -4.68 35.02 17.14
C LYS A 324 -6.06 34.19 16.79
N VAL A 325 -7.29 34.20 17.51
CA VAL A 325 -8.63 33.37 17.35
C VAL A 325 -10.09 33.91 17.91
N GLU A 326 -11.36 33.50 17.42
CA GLU A 326 -12.87 33.76 17.85
C GLU A 326 -14.08 32.75 17.37
N GLU A 327 -15.40 32.71 17.86
CA GLU A 327 -16.62 31.73 17.69
C GLU A 327 -18.18 32.25 17.68
N GLU A 328 -19.28 31.51 17.20
CA GLU A 328 -20.82 31.73 17.42
C GLU A 328 -21.94 30.66 16.89
N GLU A 329 -23.22 30.54 17.47
CA GLU A 329 -24.44 29.65 17.10
C GLU A 329 -25.91 30.18 17.57
N GLU A 330 -27.05 29.81 16.88
CA GLU A 330 -28.56 29.67 17.25
C GLU A 330 -29.71 30.78 17.20
N GLU A 331 -30.90 30.51 16.54
CA GLU A 331 -32.33 30.96 16.84
C GLU A 331 -33.40 30.53 15.74
N VAL A 332 -34.75 30.59 15.91
CA VAL A 332 -35.78 29.65 16.42
C VAL A 332 -37.15 29.88 15.69
N ASN A 333 -38.08 28.91 15.73
CA ASN A 333 -39.51 28.87 15.29
C ASN A 333 -40.35 30.17 15.50
N ASP A 334 -41.33 30.49 14.64
CA ASP A 334 -42.78 30.51 15.00
C ASP A 334 -43.76 31.01 13.90
N THR A 335 -45.02 30.55 14.00
CA THR A 335 -46.31 31.14 13.56
C THR A 335 -46.91 30.99 12.13
N ASN A 336 -48.07 30.33 12.14
CA ASN A 336 -49.13 30.17 11.11
C ASN A 336 -49.77 31.47 10.60
N GLY A 337 -50.31 31.47 9.36
CA GLY A 337 -51.37 32.41 8.98
C GLY A 337 -51.77 32.47 7.50
N LEU A 338 -52.75 31.65 7.10
CA LEU A 338 -53.84 31.90 6.12
C LEU A 338 -53.59 32.77 4.84
N VAL A 339 -53.89 32.21 3.66
CA VAL A 339 -55.01 32.61 2.74
C VAL A 339 -54.88 31.89 1.37
N LYS A 340 -55.97 31.26 0.91
CA LYS A 340 -56.18 30.70 -0.44
C LYS A 340 -56.26 31.82 -1.50
N VAL A 341 -55.94 31.54 -2.77
CA VAL A 341 -56.79 31.82 -3.97
C VAL A 341 -56.15 31.16 -5.21
N ASN A 342 -56.99 30.41 -5.96
CA ASN A 342 -56.75 29.91 -7.33
C ASN A 342 -56.59 31.08 -8.32
N ASP A 343 -55.79 30.93 -9.37
CA ASP A 343 -56.30 31.18 -10.73
C ASP A 343 -55.43 30.49 -11.81
N THR A 344 -56.15 29.81 -12.69
CA THR A 344 -55.77 29.33 -14.01
C THR A 344 -55.50 30.50 -14.95
N HIS A 345 -54.47 30.43 -15.83
CA HIS A 345 -54.60 30.67 -17.29
C HIS A 345 -53.26 30.58 -18.08
N THR A 346 -53.26 29.68 -19.07
CA THR A 346 -52.78 29.80 -20.48
C THR A 346 -51.33 30.18 -20.86
N SER A 347 -50.75 29.32 -21.72
CA SER A 347 -49.89 29.56 -22.91
C SER A 347 -48.63 30.42 -22.72
N VAL A 348 -47.43 29.95 -23.07
CA VAL A 348 -46.94 29.48 -24.38
C VAL A 348 -45.81 28.48 -24.20
#